data_AF-A0A9X4ETR1-F1
#
_entry.id   AF-A0A9X4ETR1-F1
#
_cell.length_a   1.000
_cell.length_b   1.000
_cell.length_c   1.000
_cell.angle_alpha   90.00
_cell.angle_beta   90.00
_cell.angle_gamma   90.00
#
_symmetry.space_group_name_H-M   'P 1'
#
loop_
_entity.id
_entity.type
_entity.pdbx_description
1 polymer ?
#
loop_
_entity_poly.entity_id
_entity_poly.type
_entity_poly.pdbx_seq_one_letter_code
_entity_poly.pdbx_strand_id
1 'polypeptide(L)'
;MKHLVLGCAISIALLGCTTTETIVFDASNASQVVESYAQIHWVDVEPTKRVNFSIDENNQRFELPTGISSIAAFNIDTQGKELDLEIISHFKKTVLYPNALLLNENNQVLKSFGTEDFEYKHAYGFEGDRLTTEVTIQPVGKQRVKLLIYTTPELLSGESEVLHPVKLDAIARGNYPPDVPNPKIPHSQFGELSIVAKVDSAIVVQDAVTVSSTDTAQQKFKDDLAAQEKPSVQTTTVIASELATNDISSILSAEQQQFYLSSIENAVNVGMIDKALSLLDEAKALGIEGAQEVFVKAINAK
;
A
#
# COMPACT_ATOMS: atom_id res chain seq x y z
N MET A 1 -44.85 45.95 -15.92
CA MET A 1 -44.41 45.86 -14.50
C MET A 1 -43.47 44.66 -14.45
N LYS A 2 -42.15 44.81 -14.67
CA LYS A 2 -41.06 45.20 -13.75
C LYS A 2 -40.93 44.28 -12.51
N HIS A 3 -39.67 44.03 -12.12
CA HIS A 3 -39.08 43.12 -11.10
C HIS A 3 -38.78 41.71 -11.67
N LEU A 4 -37.55 41.25 -11.97
CA LEU A 4 -36.17 41.51 -11.50
C LEU A 4 -35.96 41.33 -9.99
N VAL A 5 -35.55 40.11 -9.61
CA VAL A 5 -34.74 39.73 -8.42
C VAL A 5 -33.93 38.50 -8.86
N LEU A 6 -32.67 38.63 -9.28
CA LEU A 6 -31.45 38.84 -8.50
C LEU A 6 -30.97 37.54 -7.79
N GLY A 7 -29.94 36.96 -8.43
CA GLY A 7 -28.91 36.04 -7.95
C GLY A 7 -29.05 35.42 -6.57
N CYS A 8 -29.18 34.09 -6.54
CA CYS A 8 -28.71 33.30 -5.41
C CYS A 8 -27.37 32.66 -5.77
N ALA A 9 -26.45 32.83 -4.84
CA ALA A 9 -25.03 32.64 -5.01
C ALA A 9 -24.64 31.18 -5.30
N ILE A 10 -23.65 31.09 -6.16
CA ILE A 10 -22.74 29.96 -6.37
C ILE A 10 -22.30 29.43 -5.01
N SER A 11 -22.87 28.29 -4.60
CA SER A 11 -22.36 27.47 -3.50
C SER A 11 -21.40 26.46 -4.12
N ILE A 12 -20.13 26.83 -4.22
CA ILE A 12 -19.05 25.89 -4.52
C ILE A 12 -19.00 24.92 -3.34
N ALA A 13 -19.55 23.73 -3.53
CA ALA A 13 -19.29 22.60 -2.66
C ALA A 13 -17.79 22.29 -2.77
N LEU A 14 -17.03 22.63 -1.72
CA LEU A 14 -15.73 22.04 -1.50
C LEU A 14 -15.93 20.55 -1.21
N LEU A 15 -15.97 19.75 -2.27
CA LEU A 15 -15.75 18.31 -2.18
C LEU A 15 -14.26 18.12 -1.91
N GLY A 16 -13.88 18.09 -0.63
CA GLY A 16 -12.63 17.46 -0.23
C GLY A 16 -12.70 16.01 -0.70
N CYS A 17 -11.89 15.65 -1.71
CA CYS A 17 -11.81 14.29 -2.20
C CYS A 17 -11.08 13.43 -1.17
N THR A 18 -11.80 12.96 -0.16
CA THR A 18 -11.38 11.77 0.57
C THR A 18 -11.87 10.58 -0.26
N THR A 19 -10.95 9.86 -0.90
CA THR A 19 -11.26 8.69 -1.73
C THR A 19 -11.71 7.53 -0.83
N THR A 20 -13.01 7.44 -0.59
CA THR A 20 -13.67 6.30 0.05
C THR A 20 -14.50 5.57 -0.99
N GLU A 21 -14.33 4.26 -1.04
CA GLU A 21 -15.09 3.36 -1.91
C GLU A 21 -16.10 2.58 -1.06
N THR A 22 -17.25 2.25 -1.63
CA THR A 22 -18.27 1.42 -0.96
C THR A 22 -18.61 0.24 -1.84
N ILE A 23 -18.42 -0.97 -1.32
CA ILE A 23 -18.72 -2.22 -2.00
C ILE A 23 -20.05 -2.75 -1.49
N VAL A 24 -20.91 -3.11 -2.44
CA VAL A 24 -22.18 -3.79 -2.19
C VAL A 24 -22.06 -5.19 -2.78
N PHE A 25 -22.21 -6.22 -1.94
CA PHE A 25 -22.17 -7.61 -2.39
C PHE A 25 -23.46 -7.97 -3.14
N ASP A 26 -23.33 -8.72 -4.23
CA ASP A 26 -24.47 -9.18 -5.01
C ASP A 26 -25.15 -10.40 -4.34
N ALA A 27 -26.45 -10.27 -4.11
CA ALA A 27 -27.30 -11.31 -3.54
C ALA A 27 -27.40 -12.58 -4.40
N SER A 28 -26.98 -12.53 -5.67
CA SER A 28 -27.01 -13.67 -6.60
C SER A 28 -26.29 -14.92 -6.05
N ASN A 29 -25.29 -14.73 -5.17
CA ASN A 29 -24.51 -15.82 -4.56
C ASN A 29 -24.83 -16.04 -3.05
N ALA A 30 -25.77 -15.29 -2.48
CA ALA A 30 -26.06 -15.29 -1.04
C ALA A 30 -26.57 -16.64 -0.49
N SER A 31 -27.26 -17.42 -1.33
CA SER A 31 -27.82 -18.72 -0.95
C SER A 31 -26.84 -19.88 -1.12
N GLN A 32 -25.72 -19.67 -1.79
CA GLN A 32 -24.73 -20.72 -2.04
C GLN A 32 -23.75 -20.80 -0.87
N VAL A 33 -23.66 -21.98 -0.26
CA VAL A 33 -22.57 -22.31 0.67
C VAL A 33 -21.44 -22.92 -0.16
N VAL A 34 -20.28 -22.29 -0.13
CA VAL A 34 -19.06 -22.79 -0.79
C VAL A 34 -18.14 -23.47 0.21
N GLU A 35 -17.42 -24.50 -0.23
CA GLU A 35 -16.60 -25.37 0.64
C GLU A 35 -15.09 -25.23 0.34
N SER A 36 -14.73 -24.48 -0.70
CA SER A 36 -13.33 -24.27 -1.11
C SER A 36 -13.06 -22.82 -1.52
N TYR A 37 -11.85 -22.33 -1.22
CA TYR A 37 -11.39 -20.99 -1.63
C TYR A 37 -11.46 -20.75 -3.15
N ALA A 38 -11.37 -21.82 -3.95
CA ALA A 38 -11.47 -21.72 -5.41
C ALA A 38 -12.89 -21.42 -5.91
N GLN A 39 -13.91 -21.67 -5.09
CA GLN A 39 -15.32 -21.41 -5.40
C GLN A 39 -15.80 -20.06 -4.88
N ILE A 40 -15.03 -19.41 -4.00
CA ILE A 40 -15.34 -18.08 -3.47
C ILE A 40 -15.32 -17.07 -4.61
N HIS A 41 -16.36 -16.25 -4.70
CA HIS A 41 -16.34 -15.06 -5.53
C HIS A 41 -15.56 -13.96 -4.81
N TRP A 42 -14.42 -13.57 -5.37
CA TRP A 42 -13.54 -12.55 -4.82
C TRP A 42 -13.80 -11.20 -5.46
N VAL A 43 -13.95 -10.16 -4.66
CA VAL A 43 -14.12 -8.78 -5.13
C VAL A 43 -12.76 -8.10 -5.23
N ASP A 44 -12.39 -7.61 -6.41
CA ASP A 44 -11.12 -6.91 -6.59
C ASP A 44 -11.17 -5.53 -5.92
N VAL A 45 -10.10 -5.20 -5.20
CA VAL A 45 -9.93 -3.93 -4.49
C VAL A 45 -8.62 -3.29 -4.91
N GLU A 46 -8.71 -2.05 -5.37
CA GLU A 46 -7.52 -1.22 -5.61
C GLU A 46 -6.92 -0.77 -4.28
N PRO A 47 -5.62 -0.99 -4.04
CA PRO A 47 -4.96 -0.39 -2.89
C PRO A 47 -4.99 1.13 -2.96
N THR A 48 -4.84 1.79 -1.82
CA THR A 48 -4.86 3.25 -1.52
C THR A 48 -6.21 3.84 -1.09
N LYS A 49 -7.31 3.09 -1.15
CA LYS A 49 -8.64 3.57 -0.74
C LYS A 49 -9.11 2.90 0.55
N ARG A 50 -9.85 3.63 1.38
CA ARG A 50 -10.71 3.02 2.40
C ARG A 50 -11.92 2.43 1.69
N VAL A 51 -12.19 1.17 1.93
CA VAL A 51 -13.34 0.45 1.38
C VAL A 51 -14.31 0.15 2.50
N ASN A 52 -15.54 0.64 2.38
CA ASN A 52 -16.64 0.33 3.30
C ASN A 52 -17.51 -0.78 2.69
N PHE A 53 -17.95 -1.71 3.52
CA PHE A 53 -18.84 -2.79 3.11
C PHE A 53 -19.65 -3.30 4.30
N SER A 54 -20.64 -4.14 4.01
CA SER A 54 -21.40 -4.85 5.03
C SER A 54 -21.28 -6.35 4.80
N ILE A 55 -21.22 -7.11 5.89
CA ILE A 55 -21.52 -8.54 5.86
C ILE A 55 -22.97 -8.67 6.29
N ASP A 56 -23.84 -9.07 5.38
CA ASP A 56 -25.27 -9.24 5.60
C ASP A 56 -25.80 -10.52 4.93
N GLU A 57 -27.12 -10.59 4.75
CA GLU A 57 -27.81 -11.72 4.13
C GLU A 57 -27.53 -11.89 2.64
N ASN A 58 -26.98 -10.87 1.97
CA ASN A 58 -26.60 -10.89 0.55
C ASN A 58 -25.18 -11.44 0.33
N ASN A 59 -24.41 -11.61 1.39
CA ASN A 59 -23.07 -12.19 1.30
C ASN A 59 -23.15 -13.70 1.03
N GLN A 60 -22.27 -14.18 0.16
CA GLN A 60 -22.03 -15.62 -0.01
C GLN A 60 -21.62 -16.24 1.33
N ARG A 61 -21.91 -17.53 1.49
CA ARG A 61 -21.58 -18.28 2.71
C ARG A 61 -20.44 -19.25 2.44
N PHE A 62 -19.59 -19.44 3.42
CA PHE A 62 -18.46 -20.37 3.33
C PHE A 62 -18.47 -21.35 4.51
N GLU A 63 -18.22 -22.62 4.22
CA GLU A 63 -18.09 -23.67 5.22
C GLU A 63 -16.67 -23.65 5.78
N LEU A 64 -16.52 -23.12 7.01
CA LEU A 64 -15.27 -23.16 7.75
C LEU A 64 -15.24 -24.39 8.67
N PRO A 65 -14.04 -24.82 9.11
CA PRO A 65 -13.93 -25.85 10.14
C PRO A 65 -14.70 -25.54 11.42
N THR A 66 -14.92 -24.25 11.70
CA THR A 66 -15.65 -23.74 12.87
C THR A 66 -17.14 -23.55 12.63
N GLY A 67 -17.64 -23.82 11.42
CA GLY A 67 -19.04 -23.69 11.02
C GLY A 67 -19.25 -22.82 9.79
N ILE A 68 -20.51 -22.62 9.40
CA ILE A 68 -20.88 -21.81 8.24
C ILE A 68 -20.94 -20.34 8.63
N SER A 69 -20.35 -19.47 7.81
CA SER A 69 -20.37 -18.02 8.03
C SER A 69 -20.62 -17.26 6.73
N SER A 70 -21.29 -16.11 6.83
CA SER A 70 -21.30 -15.12 5.75
C SER A 70 -19.91 -14.49 5.64
N ILE A 71 -19.39 -14.35 4.42
CA ILE A 71 -18.02 -13.90 4.19
C ILE A 71 -17.95 -12.63 3.35
N ALA A 72 -16.94 -11.82 3.63
CA ALA A 72 -16.44 -10.79 2.72
C ALA A 72 -15.08 -11.25 2.19
N ALA A 73 -14.94 -11.32 0.87
CA ALA A 73 -13.77 -11.88 0.20
C ALA A 73 -13.23 -10.88 -0.82
N PHE A 74 -11.98 -10.47 -0.64
CA PHE A 74 -11.33 -9.44 -1.45
C PHE A 74 -10.03 -9.94 -2.08
N ASN A 75 -9.78 -9.57 -3.32
CA ASN A 75 -8.46 -9.65 -3.95
C ASN A 75 -7.82 -8.26 -3.91
N ILE A 76 -6.63 -8.14 -3.34
CA ILE A 76 -5.92 -6.87 -3.20
C ILE A 76 -4.67 -6.94 -4.08
N ASP A 77 -4.59 -6.05 -5.06
CA ASP A 77 -3.47 -6.02 -5.99
C ASP A 77 -2.27 -5.26 -5.43
N THR A 78 -1.35 -5.99 -4.80
CA THR A 78 -0.17 -5.39 -4.15
C THR A 78 0.92 -4.97 -5.13
N GLN A 79 0.86 -5.39 -6.40
CA GLN A 79 1.94 -5.22 -7.39
C GLN A 79 3.32 -5.69 -6.88
N GLY A 80 3.35 -6.58 -5.89
CA GLY A 80 4.57 -7.08 -5.25
C GLY A 80 5.27 -6.10 -4.30
N LYS A 81 4.57 -5.07 -3.86
CA LYS A 81 5.06 -4.11 -2.89
C LYS A 81 4.46 -4.37 -1.51
N GLU A 82 5.07 -3.78 -0.49
CA GLU A 82 4.58 -3.86 0.89
C GLU A 82 3.14 -3.36 0.99
N LEU A 83 2.31 -4.15 1.70
CA LEU A 83 0.90 -3.88 1.96
C LEU A 83 0.71 -3.63 3.45
N ASP A 84 0.28 -2.41 3.79
CA ASP A 84 -0.33 -2.11 5.08
C ASP A 84 -1.83 -2.36 5.00
N LEU A 85 -2.32 -3.29 5.80
CA LEU A 85 -3.73 -3.66 5.87
C LEU A 85 -4.29 -3.33 7.25
N GLU A 86 -5.37 -2.56 7.27
CA GLU A 86 -6.22 -2.36 8.43
C GLU A 86 -7.60 -3.00 8.17
N ILE A 87 -8.10 -3.78 9.13
CA ILE A 87 -9.47 -4.33 9.11
C ILE A 87 -10.24 -3.72 10.27
N ILE A 88 -11.38 -3.12 9.98
CA ILE A 88 -12.19 -2.37 10.94
C ILE A 88 -13.60 -2.97 10.98
N SER A 89 -14.08 -3.32 12.17
CA SER A 89 -15.49 -3.66 12.42
C SER A 89 -16.12 -2.60 13.31
N HIS A 90 -17.22 -2.00 12.85
CA HIS A 90 -17.85 -0.86 13.51
C HIS A 90 -18.91 -1.30 14.51
N PHE A 91 -18.90 -0.72 15.71
CA PHE A 91 -19.98 -0.92 16.67
C PHE A 91 -21.20 -0.08 16.28
N LYS A 92 -22.37 -0.72 16.26
CA LYS A 92 -23.68 -0.08 16.18
C LYS A 92 -24.53 -0.52 17.36
N LYS A 93 -25.75 -1.00 17.10
CA LYS A 93 -26.56 -1.72 18.09
C LYS A 93 -26.03 -3.13 18.36
N THR A 94 -25.28 -3.66 17.40
CA THR A 94 -24.59 -4.94 17.42
C THR A 94 -23.19 -4.73 16.83
N VAL A 95 -22.32 -5.72 16.96
CA VAL A 95 -21.01 -5.74 16.29
C VAL A 95 -20.75 -7.11 15.68
N LEU A 96 -20.19 -7.17 14.48
CA LEU A 96 -19.63 -8.41 13.96
C LEU A 96 -18.23 -8.55 14.53
N TYR A 97 -17.98 -9.52 15.39
CA TYR A 97 -16.64 -9.78 15.89
C TYR A 97 -15.84 -10.55 14.83
N PRO A 98 -14.85 -9.91 14.18
CA PRO A 98 -14.24 -10.48 12.98
C PRO A 98 -13.17 -11.52 13.32
N ASN A 99 -13.06 -12.49 12.43
CA ASN A 99 -11.84 -13.26 12.16
C ASN A 99 -11.47 -13.01 10.71
N ALA A 100 -10.20 -13.18 10.37
CA ALA A 100 -9.77 -13.04 8.98
C ALA A 100 -8.67 -14.03 8.60
N LEU A 101 -8.58 -14.30 7.30
CA LEU A 101 -7.49 -15.05 6.70
C LEU A 101 -6.92 -14.23 5.54
N LEU A 102 -5.60 -14.06 5.56
CA LEU A 102 -4.86 -13.56 4.43
C LEU A 102 -4.24 -14.75 3.70
N LEU A 103 -4.49 -14.85 2.40
CA LEU A 103 -4.02 -15.91 1.54
C LEU A 103 -3.17 -15.34 0.41
N ASN A 104 -2.29 -16.16 -0.15
CA ASN A 104 -1.66 -15.85 -1.44
C ASN A 104 -2.56 -16.24 -2.62
N GLU A 105 -2.10 -15.96 -3.85
CA GLU A 105 -2.80 -16.33 -5.09
C GLU A 105 -3.17 -17.82 -5.17
N ASN A 106 -2.32 -18.68 -4.60
CA ASN A 106 -2.47 -20.13 -4.58
C ASN A 106 -3.36 -20.63 -3.43
N ASN A 107 -4.06 -19.74 -2.73
CA ASN A 107 -4.93 -20.03 -1.58
C ASN A 107 -4.20 -20.64 -0.37
N GLN A 108 -2.89 -20.39 -0.23
CA GLN A 108 -2.14 -20.76 0.97
C GLN A 108 -2.24 -19.64 2.00
N VAL A 109 -2.45 -20.00 3.26
CA VAL A 109 -2.56 -19.04 4.36
C VAL A 109 -1.21 -18.36 4.62
N LEU A 110 -1.20 -17.03 4.48
CA LEU A 110 -0.09 -16.15 4.84
C LEU A 110 -0.19 -15.69 6.29
N LYS A 111 -1.41 -15.34 6.73
CA LYS A 111 -1.71 -14.94 8.12
C LYS A 111 -3.15 -15.25 8.47
N SER A 112 -3.39 -15.64 9.72
CA SER A 112 -4.71 -15.72 10.33
C SER A 112 -4.86 -14.63 11.38
N PHE A 113 -6.05 -14.05 11.48
CA PHE A 113 -6.41 -13.08 12.51
C PHE A 113 -7.49 -13.71 13.39
N GLY A 114 -7.14 -13.94 14.65
CA GLY A 114 -8.05 -14.39 15.69
C GLY A 114 -8.63 -13.23 16.48
N THR A 115 -9.38 -13.55 17.52
CA THR A 115 -10.02 -12.54 18.38
C THR A 115 -9.04 -11.60 19.07
N GLU A 116 -7.88 -12.14 19.44
CA GLU A 116 -6.80 -11.47 20.16
C GLU A 116 -6.06 -10.43 19.31
N ASP A 117 -6.17 -10.53 17.98
CA ASP A 117 -5.55 -9.58 17.06
C ASP A 117 -6.36 -8.29 16.91
N PHE A 118 -7.64 -8.29 17.34
CA PHE A 118 -8.53 -7.14 17.23
C PHE A 118 -8.57 -6.34 18.53
N GLU A 119 -8.16 -5.08 18.44
CA GLU A 119 -8.20 -4.15 19.55
C GLU A 119 -9.47 -3.29 19.49
N TYR A 120 -10.11 -3.11 20.65
CA TYR A 120 -11.16 -2.12 20.80
C TYR A 120 -10.59 -0.71 20.84
N LYS A 121 -11.08 0.17 19.94
CA LYS A 121 -10.84 1.60 19.97
C LYS A 121 -12.15 2.33 20.23
N HIS A 122 -12.15 3.18 21.26
CA HIS A 122 -13.31 4.02 21.55
C HIS A 122 -13.50 5.10 20.47
N ALA A 123 -14.71 5.63 20.41
CA ALA A 123 -15.06 6.73 19.51
C ALA A 123 -14.12 7.92 19.70
N TYR A 124 -13.62 8.48 18.60
CA TYR A 124 -12.75 9.65 18.59
C TYR A 124 -12.86 10.39 17.25
N GLY A 125 -13.07 11.70 17.30
CA GLY A 125 -13.29 12.51 16.10
C GLY A 125 -14.53 12.06 15.33
N PHE A 126 -14.36 11.68 14.06
CA PHE A 126 -15.43 11.12 13.22
C PHE A 126 -15.47 9.58 13.23
N GLU A 127 -14.53 8.94 13.91
CA GLU A 127 -14.48 7.49 14.02
C GLU A 127 -15.34 7.05 15.21
N GLY A 128 -16.21 6.07 14.96
CA GLY A 128 -17.00 5.43 16.01
C GLY A 128 -16.18 4.45 16.83
N ASP A 129 -16.85 3.87 17.83
CA ASP A 129 -16.36 2.68 18.51
C ASP A 129 -16.15 1.55 17.50
N ARG A 130 -14.98 0.90 17.53
CA ARG A 130 -14.60 -0.11 16.53
C ARG A 130 -13.66 -1.17 17.11
N LEU A 131 -13.71 -2.36 16.52
CA LEU A 131 -12.63 -3.35 16.60
C LEU A 131 -11.71 -3.13 15.40
N THR A 132 -10.40 -3.03 15.62
CA THR A 132 -9.44 -2.86 14.53
C THR A 132 -8.23 -3.78 14.70
N THR A 133 -7.68 -4.24 13.59
CA THR A 133 -6.37 -4.89 13.53
C THR A 133 -5.58 -4.30 12.37
N GLU A 134 -4.28 -4.16 12.58
CA GLU A 134 -3.33 -3.61 11.60
C GLU A 134 -2.21 -4.63 11.36
N VAL A 135 -1.79 -4.76 10.11
CA VAL A 135 -0.65 -5.60 9.75
C VAL A 135 0.05 -5.07 8.52
N THR A 136 1.37 -5.21 8.51
CA THR A 136 2.20 -4.98 7.34
C THR A 136 2.67 -6.33 6.78
N ILE A 137 2.45 -6.56 5.49
CA ILE A 137 2.86 -7.76 4.78
C ILE A 137 3.73 -7.39 3.58
N GLN A 138 4.83 -8.11 3.40
CA GLN A 138 5.64 -8.06 2.18
C GLN A 138 5.31 -9.28 1.30
N PRO A 139 4.47 -9.13 0.26
CA PRO A 139 4.13 -10.21 -0.64
C PRO A 139 5.36 -10.65 -1.45
N VAL A 140 5.49 -11.95 -1.69
CA VAL A 140 6.60 -12.51 -2.48
C VAL A 140 6.29 -12.40 -3.97
N GLY A 141 7.20 -11.78 -4.73
CA GLY A 141 6.99 -11.52 -6.16
C GLY A 141 5.83 -10.55 -6.43
N LYS A 142 5.27 -10.54 -7.64
CA LYS A 142 4.17 -9.63 -8.05
C LYS A 142 2.77 -10.19 -7.78
N GLN A 143 2.60 -10.96 -6.70
CA GLN A 143 1.37 -11.71 -6.43
C GLN A 143 0.34 -10.86 -5.68
N ARG A 144 -0.95 -10.98 -6.04
CA ARG A 144 -2.03 -10.40 -5.23
C ARG A 144 -2.15 -11.16 -3.91
N VAL A 145 -2.79 -10.52 -2.95
CA VAL A 145 -3.19 -11.18 -1.71
C VAL A 145 -4.70 -11.28 -1.66
N LYS A 146 -5.21 -12.36 -1.09
CA LYS A 146 -6.64 -12.56 -0.90
C LYS A 146 -6.98 -12.41 0.57
N LEU A 147 -7.96 -11.57 0.88
CA LEU A 147 -8.42 -11.31 2.24
C LEU A 147 -9.82 -11.87 2.40
N LEU A 148 -9.98 -12.80 3.33
CA LEU A 148 -11.26 -13.38 3.70
C LEU A 148 -11.62 -12.95 5.13
N ILE A 149 -12.75 -12.26 5.31
CA ILE A 149 -13.24 -11.80 6.61
C ILE A 149 -14.55 -12.53 6.90
N TYR A 150 -14.69 -13.02 8.13
CA TYR A 150 -15.85 -13.79 8.58
C TYR A 150 -16.00 -13.68 10.10
N THR A 151 -17.04 -14.30 10.66
CA THR A 151 -17.17 -14.53 12.11
C THR A 151 -17.46 -16.00 12.38
N THR A 152 -17.32 -16.45 13.63
CA THR A 152 -17.56 -17.86 13.99
C THR A 152 -18.85 -18.00 14.81
N PRO A 153 -19.54 -19.16 14.74
CA PRO A 153 -20.74 -19.42 15.55
C PRO A 153 -20.51 -19.24 17.05
N GLU A 154 -19.32 -19.57 17.56
CA GLU A 154 -18.94 -19.38 18.96
C GLU A 154 -19.03 -17.91 19.38
N LEU A 155 -18.50 -17.01 18.55
CA LEU A 155 -18.48 -15.57 18.84
C LEU A 155 -19.86 -14.93 18.80
N LEU A 156 -20.84 -15.51 18.10
CA LEU A 156 -22.19 -14.95 18.00
C LEU A 156 -22.94 -14.90 19.34
N SER A 157 -22.54 -15.75 20.29
CA SER A 157 -23.12 -15.77 21.63
C SER A 157 -22.50 -14.74 22.58
N GLY A 158 -21.43 -14.07 22.14
CA GLY A 158 -20.65 -13.12 22.94
C GLY A 158 -21.20 -11.69 22.93
N GLU A 159 -20.56 -10.87 23.76
CA GLU A 159 -20.79 -9.44 23.87
C GLU A 159 -19.44 -8.74 24.11
N SER A 160 -19.33 -7.50 23.62
CA SER A 160 -18.14 -6.67 23.80
C SER A 160 -18.51 -5.41 24.58
N GLU A 161 -17.66 -5.05 25.54
CA GLU A 161 -17.84 -3.86 26.36
C GLU A 161 -17.31 -2.62 25.64
N VAL A 162 -18.13 -1.58 25.55
CA VAL A 162 -17.78 -0.29 24.95
C VAL A 162 -17.63 0.76 26.05
N LEU A 163 -16.67 1.66 25.92
CA LEU A 163 -16.46 2.74 26.89
C LEU A 163 -17.69 3.65 26.98
N HIS A 164 -18.22 3.83 28.20
CA HIS A 164 -19.39 4.66 28.41
C HIS A 164 -19.13 6.13 27.98
N PRO A 165 -20.04 6.79 27.24
CA PRO A 165 -19.82 8.15 26.73
C PRO A 165 -19.47 9.18 27.81
N VAL A 166 -20.12 9.10 28.99
CA VAL A 166 -19.83 9.99 30.13
C VAL A 166 -18.43 9.77 30.70
N LYS A 167 -17.92 8.52 30.70
CA LYS A 167 -16.53 8.23 31.11
C LYS A 167 -15.56 8.81 30.08
N LEU A 168 -15.84 8.62 28.79
CA LEU A 168 -15.03 9.16 27.70
C LEU A 168 -14.94 10.70 27.75
N ASP A 169 -16.05 11.40 27.97
CA ASP A 169 -16.08 12.87 28.11
C ASP A 169 -15.27 13.35 29.33
N ALA A 170 -15.38 12.66 30.47
CA ALA A 170 -14.60 12.97 31.66
C ALA A 170 -13.08 12.83 31.39
N ILE A 171 -12.67 11.70 30.80
CA ILE A 171 -11.27 11.43 30.41
C ILE A 171 -10.76 12.49 29.43
N ALA A 172 -11.55 12.84 28.41
CA ALA A 172 -11.19 13.84 27.41
C ALA A 172 -10.99 15.24 28.01
N ARG A 173 -11.68 15.56 29.12
CA ARG A 173 -11.52 16.82 29.87
C ARG A 173 -10.43 16.76 30.94
N GLY A 174 -9.74 15.63 31.11
CA GLY A 174 -8.75 15.43 32.17
C GLY A 174 -9.37 15.26 33.57
N ASN A 175 -10.67 14.98 33.65
CA ASN A 175 -11.37 14.70 34.90
C ASN A 175 -11.30 13.20 35.23
N TYR A 176 -11.50 12.87 36.51
CA TYR A 176 -11.65 11.47 36.93
C TYR A 176 -12.95 10.88 36.35
N PRO A 177 -12.91 9.70 35.71
CA PRO A 177 -14.11 9.08 35.15
C PRO A 177 -15.09 8.65 36.26
N PRO A 178 -16.39 8.92 36.12
CA PRO A 178 -17.38 8.49 37.11
C PRO A 178 -17.55 6.97 37.13
N ASP A 179 -18.02 6.45 38.26
CA ASP A 179 -18.29 5.02 38.45
C ASP A 179 -19.65 4.63 37.84
N VAL A 180 -19.67 4.54 36.51
CA VAL A 180 -20.84 4.12 35.70
C VAL A 180 -20.47 2.87 34.92
N PRO A 181 -21.27 1.78 34.92
CA PRO A 181 -20.97 0.59 34.15
C PRO A 181 -20.95 0.91 32.65
N ASN A 182 -20.04 0.25 31.93
CA ASN A 182 -19.96 0.38 30.48
C ASN A 182 -21.07 -0.41 29.79
N PRO A 183 -21.60 0.08 28.66
CA PRO A 183 -22.54 -0.67 27.84
C PRO A 183 -21.89 -1.94 27.28
N LYS A 184 -22.68 -3.02 27.21
CA LYS A 184 -22.32 -4.26 26.53
C LYS A 184 -23.06 -4.36 25.21
N ILE A 185 -22.31 -4.56 24.13
CA ILE A 185 -22.83 -4.63 22.78
C ILE A 185 -22.82 -6.09 22.32
N PRO A 186 -23.98 -6.68 21.99
CA PRO A 186 -24.05 -8.07 21.57
C PRO A 186 -23.36 -8.27 20.21
N HIS A 187 -22.74 -9.43 20.05
CA HIS A 187 -22.19 -9.84 18.76
C HIS A 187 -23.31 -10.23 17.79
N SER A 188 -23.00 -10.18 16.50
CA SER A 188 -23.93 -10.47 15.42
C SER A 188 -23.21 -11.12 14.25
N GLN A 189 -23.93 -11.96 13.51
CA GLN A 189 -23.45 -12.54 12.25
C GLN A 189 -23.28 -11.48 11.15
N PHE A 190 -23.93 -10.32 11.32
CA PHE A 190 -23.92 -9.20 10.38
C PHE A 190 -23.37 -7.95 11.02
N GLY A 191 -22.72 -7.12 10.21
CA GLY A 191 -22.12 -5.87 10.67
C GLY A 191 -21.63 -4.98 9.53
N GLU A 192 -21.28 -3.75 9.90
CA GLU A 192 -20.61 -2.77 9.03
C GLU A 192 -19.11 -2.84 9.25
N LEU A 193 -18.35 -2.94 8.17
CA LEU A 193 -16.90 -3.07 8.21
C LEU A 193 -16.24 -2.11 7.22
N SER A 194 -14.95 -1.88 7.46
CA SER A 194 -14.07 -1.23 6.50
C SER A 194 -12.76 -1.98 6.39
N ILE A 195 -12.13 -1.92 5.22
CA ILE A 195 -10.71 -2.25 5.06
C ILE A 195 -9.96 -1.03 4.55
N VAL A 196 -8.71 -0.89 4.97
CA VAL A 196 -7.77 0.07 4.40
C VAL A 196 -6.56 -0.72 3.94
N ALA A 197 -6.39 -0.84 2.62
CA ALA A 197 -5.24 -1.49 2.01
C ALA A 197 -4.36 -0.40 1.41
N LYS A 198 -3.17 -0.16 1.96
CA LYS A 198 -2.19 0.79 1.40
C LYS A 198 -1.01 0.00 0.89
N VAL A 199 -0.64 0.27 -0.35
CA VAL A 199 0.54 -0.33 -0.96
C VAL A 199 1.56 0.77 -1.14
N ASP A 200 2.81 0.50 -0.73
CA ASP A 200 3.86 1.51 -0.82
C ASP A 200 3.95 2.04 -2.26
N SER A 201 3.79 3.33 -2.39
CA SER A 201 3.84 4.04 -3.66
C SER A 201 5.23 4.61 -3.88
N ALA A 202 6.28 3.88 -3.54
CA ALA A 202 7.58 4.14 -4.13
C ALA A 202 7.41 4.05 -5.66
N ILE A 203 7.48 5.22 -6.31
CA ILE A 203 7.55 5.35 -7.77
C ILE A 203 8.90 4.77 -8.15
N VAL A 204 8.92 3.49 -8.54
CA VAL A 204 10.07 2.99 -9.29
C VAL A 204 9.92 3.58 -10.69
N VAL A 205 10.71 4.62 -10.99
CA VAL A 205 10.87 5.14 -12.35
C VAL A 205 11.58 4.04 -13.14
N GLN A 206 10.82 3.06 -13.62
CA GLN A 206 11.37 1.88 -14.31
C GLN A 206 11.33 2.00 -15.82
N ASP A 207 10.83 3.10 -16.36
CA ASP A 207 10.99 3.44 -17.76
C ASP A 207 11.53 4.85 -17.87
N ALA A 208 12.64 4.99 -18.59
CA ALA A 208 13.10 6.29 -19.06
C ALA A 208 11.97 6.87 -19.91
N VAL A 209 11.25 7.85 -19.36
CA VAL A 209 10.38 8.71 -20.17
C VAL A 209 11.29 9.33 -21.21
N THR A 210 11.22 8.81 -22.45
CA THR A 210 11.78 9.51 -23.60
C THR A 210 10.94 10.76 -23.75
N VAL A 211 11.42 11.86 -23.18
CA VAL A 211 10.87 13.18 -23.42
C VAL A 211 11.12 13.46 -24.90
N SER A 212 10.13 13.17 -25.73
CA SER A 212 10.09 13.67 -27.10
C SER A 212 9.70 15.14 -27.00
N SER A 213 10.70 15.98 -26.76
CA SER A 213 10.55 17.43 -26.90
C SER A 213 10.29 17.73 -28.38
N THR A 214 9.13 18.31 -28.69
CA THR A 214 8.82 18.87 -30.02
C THR A 214 9.56 20.18 -30.29
N ASP A 215 10.70 20.40 -29.65
CA ASP A 215 11.47 21.62 -29.81
C ASP A 215 12.36 21.51 -31.05
N THR A 216 11.98 22.24 -32.09
CA THR A 216 12.66 22.38 -33.39
C THR A 216 14.14 22.77 -33.23
N ALA A 217 14.54 23.33 -32.09
CA ALA A 217 15.94 23.66 -31.79
C ALA A 217 16.85 22.43 -31.61
N GLN A 218 16.34 21.30 -31.11
CA GLN A 218 17.13 20.09 -30.86
C GLN A 218 17.31 19.21 -32.11
N GLN A 219 16.43 19.32 -33.11
CA GLN A 219 16.60 18.64 -34.39
C GLN A 219 17.73 19.24 -35.22
N LYS A 220 17.87 20.58 -35.26
CA LYS A 220 19.00 21.23 -35.95
C LYS A 220 20.36 20.83 -35.37
N PHE A 221 20.45 20.60 -34.07
CA PHE A 221 21.71 20.17 -33.43
C PHE A 221 22.07 18.72 -33.76
N LYS A 222 21.07 17.83 -33.95
CA LYS A 222 21.29 16.45 -34.40
C LYS A 222 21.63 16.38 -35.89
N ASP A 223 21.02 17.24 -36.72
CA ASP A 223 21.31 17.30 -38.16
C ASP A 223 22.71 17.88 -38.43
N ASP A 224 23.16 18.86 -37.63
CA ASP A 224 24.52 19.41 -37.72
C ASP A 224 25.60 18.42 -37.24
N LEU A 225 25.29 17.51 -36.31
CA LEU A 225 26.18 16.42 -35.91
C LEU A 225 26.23 15.27 -36.92
N ALA A 226 25.19 15.10 -37.75
CA ALA A 226 25.15 14.08 -38.81
C ALA A 226 25.85 14.52 -40.11
N ALA A 227 26.23 15.79 -40.24
CA ALA A 227 26.87 16.34 -41.44
C ALA A 227 28.41 16.26 -41.41
N GLN A 228 29.01 15.72 -40.36
CA GLN A 228 30.45 15.48 -40.29
C GLN A 228 30.75 14.01 -40.02
N GLU A 229 30.51 13.15 -41.00
CA GLU A 229 31.32 11.94 -41.13
C GLU A 229 31.28 11.36 -42.54
N LYS A 230 32.50 11.06 -43.04
CA LYS A 230 32.92 10.14 -44.13
C LYS A 230 33.45 10.76 -45.44
N PRO A 231 34.55 10.19 -46.01
CA PRO A 231 34.64 8.75 -46.26
C PRO A 231 35.95 7.99 -46.03
N SER A 232 35.74 6.67 -45.79
CA SER A 232 36.58 5.49 -46.08
C SER A 232 37.77 5.23 -45.13
N VAL A 233 38.09 4.02 -44.66
CA VAL A 233 38.17 2.70 -45.32
C VAL A 233 38.02 1.54 -44.31
N GLN A 234 37.61 0.38 -44.84
CA GLN A 234 37.51 -1.01 -44.34
C GLN A 234 38.64 -1.48 -43.40
N THR A 235 38.50 -2.53 -42.55
CA THR A 235 38.88 -3.94 -42.88
C THR A 235 38.64 -4.90 -41.66
N THR A 236 37.92 -6.02 -41.91
CA THR A 236 38.10 -7.44 -41.44
C THR A 236 38.03 -7.91 -39.97
N THR A 237 37.01 -8.76 -39.71
CA THR A 237 36.96 -10.14 -39.13
C THR A 237 37.87 -10.60 -37.97
N VAL A 238 37.25 -11.20 -36.91
CA VAL A 238 37.44 -12.56 -36.31
C VAL A 238 36.43 -12.74 -35.13
N ILE A 239 35.42 -13.63 -35.15
CA ILE A 239 35.30 -15.10 -34.87
C ILE A 239 35.38 -15.55 -33.38
N ALA A 240 34.23 -16.08 -32.92
CA ALA A 240 33.91 -17.21 -31.99
C ALA A 240 34.30 -17.20 -30.48
N SER A 241 33.31 -17.50 -29.60
CA SER A 241 33.12 -18.72 -28.75
C SER A 241 33.62 -18.46 -27.32
N GLU A 242 33.16 -19.00 -26.18
CA GLU A 242 32.13 -19.96 -25.76
C GLU A 242 32.04 -19.91 -24.20
N LEU A 243 30.87 -20.22 -23.64
CA LEU A 243 30.56 -20.96 -22.38
C LEU A 243 31.46 -20.93 -21.10
N ALA A 244 30.80 -20.54 -19.99
CA ALA A 244 30.66 -21.24 -18.68
C ALA A 244 31.52 -20.92 -17.42
N THR A 245 30.79 -20.89 -16.29
CA THR A 245 31.12 -21.17 -14.85
C THR A 245 31.56 -20.07 -13.86
N ASN A 246 30.72 -19.90 -12.82
CA ASN A 246 30.94 -19.62 -11.39
C ASN A 246 32.23 -18.91 -10.93
N ASP A 247 32.13 -17.71 -10.32
CA ASP A 247 32.23 -17.47 -8.86
C ASP A 247 32.12 -15.96 -8.55
N ILE A 248 31.73 -15.64 -7.33
CA ILE A 248 31.31 -14.33 -6.83
C ILE A 248 32.51 -13.36 -6.75
N SER A 249 32.52 -12.34 -7.61
CA SER A 249 33.26 -11.09 -7.42
C SER A 249 32.53 -9.98 -8.15
N SER A 250 32.10 -8.96 -7.41
CA SER A 250 31.44 -7.76 -7.91
C SER A 250 32.41 -6.93 -8.75
N ILE A 251 32.58 -7.30 -10.02
CA ILE A 251 33.20 -6.43 -11.01
C ILE A 251 32.18 -5.37 -11.41
N LEU A 252 32.09 -4.30 -10.61
CA LEU A 252 31.43 -3.07 -11.07
C LEU A 252 32.11 -2.61 -12.36
N SER A 253 31.31 -2.23 -13.35
CA SER A 253 31.85 -1.70 -14.61
C SER A 253 32.59 -0.38 -14.36
N ALA A 254 33.54 -0.02 -15.24
CA ALA A 254 34.24 1.26 -15.15
C ALA A 254 33.26 2.46 -15.17
N GLU A 255 32.14 2.33 -15.86
CA GLU A 255 31.06 3.31 -15.91
C GLU A 255 30.36 3.46 -14.55
N GLN A 256 30.12 2.35 -13.84
CA GLN A 256 29.51 2.35 -12.51
C GLN A 256 30.45 2.96 -11.47
N GLN A 257 31.74 2.65 -11.53
CA GLN A 257 32.74 3.26 -10.65
C GLN A 257 32.78 4.79 -10.84
N GLN A 258 32.82 5.25 -12.09
CA GLN A 258 32.81 6.67 -12.41
C GLN A 258 31.52 7.37 -11.96
N PHE A 259 30.39 6.66 -11.99
CA PHE A 259 29.12 7.18 -11.49
C PHE A 259 29.16 7.49 -9.99
N TYR A 260 29.72 6.60 -9.16
CA TYR A 260 29.87 6.86 -7.73
C TYR A 260 30.84 8.02 -7.46
N LEU A 261 31.98 8.06 -8.14
CA LEU A 261 32.96 9.14 -7.97
C LEU A 261 32.35 10.52 -8.31
N SER A 262 31.68 10.63 -9.46
CA SER A 262 31.01 11.88 -9.88
C SER A 262 29.83 12.27 -8.97
N SER A 263 29.10 11.30 -8.44
CA SER A 263 27.99 11.55 -7.50
C SER A 263 28.48 12.09 -6.16
N ILE A 264 29.59 11.55 -5.64
CA ILE A 264 30.24 12.04 -4.42
C ILE A 264 30.73 13.47 -4.62
N GLU A 265 31.46 13.75 -5.71
CA GLU A 265 31.96 15.09 -6.02
C GLU A 265 30.82 16.12 -6.14
N ASN A 266 29.76 15.79 -6.87
CA ASN A 266 28.62 16.67 -7.05
C ASN A 266 27.88 16.94 -5.73
N ALA A 267 27.65 15.91 -4.92
CA ALA A 267 26.98 16.06 -3.63
C ALA A 267 27.74 17.00 -2.68
N VAL A 268 29.08 16.94 -2.68
CA VAL A 268 29.92 17.87 -1.92
C VAL A 268 29.82 19.29 -2.47
N ASN A 269 29.92 19.47 -3.80
CA ASN A 269 29.88 20.77 -4.46
C ASN A 269 28.56 21.51 -4.21
N VAL A 270 27.43 20.79 -4.15
CA VAL A 270 26.11 21.37 -3.85
C VAL A 270 25.79 21.43 -2.34
N GLY A 271 26.75 21.09 -1.48
CA GLY A 271 26.63 21.22 -0.03
C GLY A 271 25.82 20.14 0.69
N MET A 272 25.46 19.05 0.00
CA MET A 272 24.77 17.91 0.59
C MET A 272 25.76 16.93 1.24
N ILE A 273 26.40 17.35 2.34
CA ILE A 273 27.49 16.59 2.98
C ILE A 273 27.01 15.23 3.52
N ASP A 274 25.83 15.16 4.13
CA ASP A 274 25.27 13.90 4.65
C ASP A 274 25.04 12.87 3.53
N LYS A 275 24.57 13.35 2.37
CA LYS A 275 24.40 12.51 1.18
C LYS A 275 25.75 12.07 0.60
N ALA A 276 26.74 12.96 0.57
CA ALA A 276 28.08 12.63 0.11
C ALA A 276 28.76 11.58 1.01
N LEU A 277 28.52 11.61 2.32
CA LEU A 277 29.00 10.59 3.26
C LEU A 277 28.30 9.24 3.03
N SER A 278 26.98 9.23 2.86
CA SER A 278 26.25 7.99 2.54
C SER A 278 26.75 7.35 1.24
N LEU A 279 26.98 8.15 0.19
CA LEU A 279 27.52 7.66 -1.09
C LEU A 279 28.97 7.16 -0.96
N LEU A 280 29.77 7.79 -0.09
CA LEU A 280 31.13 7.34 0.20
C LEU A 280 31.15 5.99 0.91
N ASP A 281 30.29 5.79 1.90
CA ASP A 281 30.19 4.53 2.65
C ASP A 281 29.72 3.38 1.74
N GLU A 282 28.77 3.66 0.86
CA GLU A 282 28.31 2.71 -0.16
C GLU A 282 29.40 2.37 -1.17
N ALA A 283 30.13 3.37 -1.67
CA ALA A 283 31.25 3.17 -2.59
C ALA A 283 32.38 2.32 -1.94
N LYS A 284 32.65 2.51 -0.65
CA LYS A 284 33.59 1.69 0.12
C LYS A 284 33.11 0.26 0.30
N ALA A 285 31.83 0.07 0.61
CA ALA A 285 31.22 -1.26 0.72
C ALA A 285 31.29 -2.04 -0.61
N LEU A 286 31.25 -1.31 -1.72
CA LEU A 286 31.36 -1.84 -3.08
C LEU A 286 32.81 -1.97 -3.60
N GLY A 287 33.82 -1.61 -2.79
CA GLY A 287 35.23 -1.71 -3.17
C GLY A 287 35.66 -0.72 -4.26
N ILE A 288 34.96 0.41 -4.41
CA ILE A 288 35.31 1.44 -5.39
C ILE A 288 36.53 2.22 -4.89
N GLU A 289 37.66 1.99 -5.54
CA GLU A 289 38.91 2.71 -5.26
C GLU A 289 38.78 4.21 -5.61
N GLY A 290 39.43 5.07 -4.83
CA GLY A 290 39.45 6.53 -5.09
C GLY A 290 38.25 7.33 -4.55
N ALA A 291 37.18 6.69 -4.05
CA ALA A 291 35.99 7.39 -3.53
C ALA A 291 36.29 8.36 -2.38
N GLN A 292 37.17 7.96 -1.46
CA GLN A 292 37.59 8.80 -0.34
C GLN A 292 38.45 9.99 -0.80
N GLU A 293 39.30 9.81 -1.80
CA GLU A 293 40.13 10.88 -2.34
C GLU A 293 39.27 11.95 -3.02
N VAL A 294 38.27 11.54 -3.80
CA VAL A 294 37.31 12.45 -4.45
C VAL A 294 36.52 13.25 -3.43
N PHE A 295 36.03 12.60 -2.35
CA PHE A 295 35.33 13.30 -1.27
C PHE A 295 36.21 14.35 -0.60
N VAL A 296 37.43 13.99 -0.19
CA VAL A 296 38.36 14.91 0.49
C VAL A 296 38.76 16.07 -0.43
N LYS A 297 39.02 15.77 -1.71
CA LYS A 297 39.34 16.80 -2.71
C LYS A 297 38.20 17.79 -2.90
N ALA A 298 36.96 17.31 -3.01
CA ALA A 298 35.79 18.16 -3.18
C ALA A 298 35.51 19.02 -1.94
N ILE A 299 35.72 18.48 -0.73
CA ILE A 299 35.55 19.23 0.54
C ILE A 299 36.58 20.37 0.62
N ASN A 300 37.83 20.10 0.25
CA ASN A 300 38.90 21.08 0.30
C ASN A 300 38.82 22.13 -0.82
N ALA A 301 38.01 21.88 -1.85
CA ALA A 301 37.79 22.80 -2.96
C ALA A 301 36.66 23.82 -2.70
N LYS A 302 35.95 23.69 -1.57
CA LYS A 302 34.90 24.60 -1.11
C LYS A 302 35.46 25.67 -0.19
#